data_AF-A0A7J4HGJ0-F1
#
_entry.id   AF-A0A7J4HGJ0-F1
#
_cell.length_a   1.000
_cell.length_b   1.000
_cell.length_c   1.000
_cell.angle_alpha   90.00
_cell.angle_beta   90.00
_cell.angle_gamma   90.00
#
_symmetry.space_group_name_H-M   'P 1'
#
loop_
_entity.id
_entity.type
_entity.pdbx_description
1 polymer ?
#
loop_
_entity_poly.entity_id
_entity_poly.type
_entity_poly.pdbx_seq_one_letter_code
_entity_poly.pdbx_strand_id
1 'polypeptide(L)'
;MSRVLPFKKPSWDYELWQDVRSKALEISKSEKDYISTREAGGSRESVFWKKGGRAKTTDGMGRMIRNSTSDEEEGTFVYDFIGLSRSFNRWFDRVALDSSGLLEEIEKHIGYTKNAETMSDFGEEWLSINWSIFGRAVGSAIANEGKRQKFWPASGADARMSNRFWMEMSEKNRKGPSGINYVSSEDWNGLVEYFREWDFDPSAEISRSAGHRPSAPIFKGGSSEGAVYSMNPLAEAHRKRTHGRFRGAKDPEEFALFHGELTFKAIRDAMNALKNGEEVKFALFIHGLCAHHMMRTSITQQKIGMHLFSNLAMRRMMRGVEAVPVPDVAQELASGFSMGRVLQILYDADLIEWYTVEVKEVEGAISNLKNR
;
A
#
# COMPACT_ATOMS: atom_id res chain seq x y z
N MET A 1 -19.53 5.45 -19.53
CA MET A 1 -19.55 4.04 -19.06
C MET A 1 -20.12 3.99 -17.66
N SER A 2 -20.83 2.91 -17.30
CA SER A 2 -21.55 2.78 -16.03
C SER A 2 -20.96 1.68 -15.14
N ARG A 3 -20.99 1.87 -13.83
CA ARG A 3 -20.56 0.88 -12.83
C ARG A 3 -21.44 -0.37 -12.88
N VAL A 4 -20.90 -1.48 -12.40
CA VAL A 4 -21.62 -2.72 -12.12
C VAL A 4 -22.62 -2.48 -11.00
N LEU A 5 -22.18 -1.90 -9.87
CA LEU A 5 -23.03 -1.53 -8.74
C LEU A 5 -23.25 0.00 -8.65
N PRO A 6 -24.44 0.46 -8.22
CA PRO A 6 -24.72 1.88 -8.07
C PRO A 6 -23.97 2.48 -6.86
N PHE A 7 -23.44 3.70 -7.00
CA PHE A 7 -22.70 4.39 -5.93
C PHE A 7 -23.53 4.57 -4.64
N LYS A 8 -24.84 4.74 -4.76
CA LYS A 8 -25.75 5.03 -3.64
C LYS A 8 -26.07 3.80 -2.77
N LYS A 9 -25.57 2.60 -3.09
CA LYS A 9 -25.82 1.38 -2.31
C LYS A 9 -24.51 0.67 -1.92
N PRO A 10 -23.72 1.24 -0.98
CA PRO A 10 -22.42 0.69 -0.60
C PRO A 10 -22.48 -0.65 0.13
N SER A 11 -23.65 -1.10 0.63
CA SER A 11 -23.84 -2.44 1.19
C SER A 11 -23.80 -3.54 0.13
N TRP A 12 -24.12 -3.21 -1.12
CA TRP A 12 -24.17 -4.17 -2.21
C TRP A 12 -22.80 -4.74 -2.56
N ASP A 13 -21.71 -4.05 -2.22
CA ASP A 13 -20.36 -4.61 -2.37
C ASP A 13 -20.19 -5.86 -1.50
N TYR A 14 -20.69 -5.83 -0.25
CA TYR A 14 -20.66 -6.97 0.66
C TYR A 14 -21.60 -8.08 0.17
N GLU A 15 -22.85 -7.72 -0.10
CA GLU A 15 -23.89 -8.69 -0.49
C GLU A 15 -23.54 -9.39 -1.80
N LEU A 16 -23.06 -8.65 -2.82
CA LEU A 16 -22.63 -9.24 -4.09
C LEU A 16 -21.51 -10.25 -3.86
N TRP A 17 -20.49 -9.88 -3.06
CA TRP A 17 -19.40 -10.80 -2.80
C TRP A 17 -19.86 -12.05 -2.06
N GLN A 18 -20.74 -11.94 -1.05
CA GLN A 18 -21.27 -13.13 -0.36
C GLN A 18 -22.04 -14.05 -1.30
N ASP A 19 -22.79 -13.51 -2.26
CA ASP A 19 -23.57 -14.29 -3.23
C ASP A 19 -22.68 -15.03 -4.26
N VAL A 20 -21.46 -14.52 -4.55
CA VAL A 20 -20.59 -15.07 -5.60
C VAL A 20 -19.28 -15.71 -5.11
N ARG A 21 -18.87 -15.51 -3.86
CA ARG A 21 -17.57 -15.95 -3.31
C ARG A 21 -17.31 -17.46 -3.45
N SER A 22 -18.35 -18.30 -3.36
CA SER A 22 -18.22 -19.76 -3.49
C SER A 22 -17.92 -20.21 -4.92
N LYS A 23 -18.16 -19.32 -5.89
CA LYS A 23 -17.93 -19.52 -7.34
C LYS A 23 -16.69 -18.76 -7.82
N ALA A 24 -16.08 -17.98 -6.92
CA ALA A 24 -14.88 -17.24 -7.20
C ALA A 24 -13.68 -18.18 -7.21
N LEU A 25 -12.82 -17.97 -8.19
CA LEU A 25 -11.61 -18.74 -8.35
C LEU A 25 -10.46 -17.77 -8.55
N GLU A 26 -9.29 -18.10 -8.01
CA GLU A 26 -8.13 -17.24 -8.10
C GLU A 26 -7.68 -17.06 -9.56
N ILE A 27 -7.19 -15.87 -9.88
CA ILE A 27 -6.66 -15.59 -11.22
C ILE A 27 -5.46 -16.49 -11.51
N SER A 28 -5.44 -17.10 -12.70
CA SER A 28 -4.27 -17.87 -13.12
C SER A 28 -3.10 -16.96 -13.52
N LYS A 29 -1.88 -17.50 -13.45
CA LYS A 29 -0.68 -16.78 -13.93
C LYS A 29 -0.82 -16.35 -15.40
N SER A 30 -1.34 -17.22 -16.26
CA SER A 30 -1.55 -16.93 -17.68
C SER A 30 -2.55 -15.79 -17.89
N GLU A 31 -3.65 -15.77 -17.15
CA GLU A 31 -4.62 -14.66 -17.22
C GLU A 31 -4.01 -13.34 -16.74
N LYS A 32 -3.31 -13.36 -15.61
CA LYS A 32 -2.63 -12.18 -15.05
C LYS A 32 -1.63 -11.59 -16.05
N ASP A 33 -0.73 -12.42 -16.58
CA ASP A 33 0.32 -12.01 -17.52
C ASP A 33 -0.29 -11.49 -18.84
N TYR A 34 -1.38 -12.12 -19.29
CA TYR A 34 -2.11 -11.67 -20.47
C TYR A 34 -2.71 -10.27 -20.28
N ILE A 35 -3.42 -10.06 -19.17
CA ILE A 35 -4.09 -8.79 -18.87
C ILE A 35 -3.07 -7.68 -18.71
N SER A 36 -2.02 -7.88 -17.91
CA SER A 36 -1.04 -6.81 -17.64
C SER A 36 -0.23 -6.40 -18.88
N THR A 37 -0.10 -7.30 -19.85
CA THR A 37 0.61 -7.01 -21.10
C THR A 37 -0.27 -6.24 -22.09
N ARG A 38 -1.57 -6.58 -22.17
CA ARG A 38 -2.47 -6.08 -23.23
C ARG A 38 -3.40 -4.96 -22.78
N GLU A 39 -3.61 -4.80 -21.48
CA GLU A 39 -4.39 -3.69 -20.99
C GLU A 39 -3.63 -2.38 -21.20
N ALA A 40 -4.26 -1.48 -21.95
CA ALA A 40 -3.68 -0.20 -22.36
C ALA A 40 -4.64 0.95 -22.02
N GLY A 41 -4.07 2.15 -21.92
CA GLY A 41 -4.79 3.36 -21.53
C GLY A 41 -4.95 3.50 -20.01
N GLY A 42 -5.68 4.55 -19.62
CA GLY A 42 -6.03 4.76 -18.21
C GLY A 42 -7.10 3.77 -17.72
N SER A 43 -7.16 3.57 -16.40
CA SER A 43 -8.15 2.67 -15.75
C SER A 43 -9.59 2.81 -16.26
N ARG A 44 -10.07 4.03 -16.53
CA ARG A 44 -11.43 4.28 -17.09
C ARG A 44 -11.59 3.93 -18.56
N GLU A 45 -10.51 3.99 -19.32
CA GLU A 45 -10.49 3.79 -20.77
C GLU A 45 -10.32 2.30 -21.12
N SER A 46 -9.76 1.54 -20.18
CA SER A 46 -9.49 0.12 -20.30
C SER A 46 -10.62 -0.68 -20.95
N VAL A 47 -10.26 -1.45 -21.97
CA VAL A 47 -11.20 -2.35 -22.66
C VAL A 47 -11.55 -3.58 -21.81
N PHE A 48 -10.76 -3.89 -20.78
CA PHE A 48 -10.96 -5.04 -19.88
C PHE A 48 -11.97 -4.72 -18.76
N TRP A 49 -11.92 -3.51 -18.21
CA TRP A 49 -12.69 -3.14 -17.00
C TRP A 49 -14.07 -2.58 -17.34
N LYS A 50 -14.88 -3.37 -18.04
CA LYS A 50 -16.22 -2.99 -18.47
C LYS A 50 -17.31 -3.56 -17.57
N LYS A 51 -18.50 -2.94 -17.63
CA LYS A 51 -19.67 -3.38 -16.88
C LYS A 51 -20.08 -4.83 -17.15
N GLY A 52 -19.75 -5.41 -18.31
CA GLY A 52 -20.03 -6.81 -18.64
C GLY A 52 -18.84 -7.75 -18.37
N GLY A 53 -17.86 -7.32 -17.58
CA GLY A 53 -16.60 -8.04 -17.40
C GLY A 53 -15.76 -8.09 -18.67
N ARG A 54 -14.88 -9.10 -18.75
CA ARG A 54 -14.04 -9.38 -19.93
C ARG A 54 -14.84 -9.90 -21.14
N ALA A 55 -16.17 -10.03 -21.04
CA ALA A 55 -17.03 -10.59 -22.09
C ALA A 55 -17.12 -9.77 -23.39
N LYS A 56 -16.70 -8.51 -23.39
CA LYS A 56 -16.93 -7.56 -24.49
C LYS A 56 -15.68 -7.11 -25.25
N THR A 57 -14.53 -7.73 -25.02
CA THR A 57 -13.30 -7.39 -25.78
C THR A 57 -13.27 -8.14 -27.11
N THR A 58 -13.26 -7.40 -28.23
CA THR A 58 -13.26 -7.93 -29.61
C THR A 58 -11.99 -8.69 -29.98
N ASP A 59 -10.82 -8.31 -29.44
CA ASP A 59 -9.54 -8.95 -29.76
C ASP A 59 -9.10 -9.92 -28.65
N GLY A 60 -9.40 -11.21 -28.85
CA GLY A 60 -8.86 -12.29 -28.01
C GLY A 60 -9.91 -13.12 -27.26
N MET A 61 -11.17 -13.18 -27.73
CA MET A 61 -12.21 -14.02 -27.15
C MET A 61 -11.74 -15.45 -26.85
N GLY A 62 -10.87 -16.05 -27.67
CA GLY A 62 -10.38 -17.43 -27.48
C GLY A 62 -9.27 -17.64 -26.44
N ARG A 63 -8.60 -16.60 -25.92
CA ARG A 63 -7.43 -16.74 -25.01
C ARG A 63 -7.60 -16.09 -23.64
N MET A 64 -8.64 -15.28 -23.47
CA MET A 64 -9.00 -14.64 -22.20
C MET A 64 -9.92 -15.51 -21.32
N ILE A 65 -10.18 -16.72 -21.81
CA ILE A 65 -11.04 -17.76 -21.27
C ILE A 65 -10.25 -18.52 -20.21
N ARG A 66 -10.92 -18.89 -19.12
CA ARG A 66 -10.39 -19.86 -18.18
C ARG A 66 -10.13 -21.19 -18.92
N ASN A 67 -8.86 -21.54 -19.19
CA ASN A 67 -8.41 -22.73 -19.92
C ASN A 67 -9.49 -23.84 -20.02
N SER A 68 -10.18 -23.96 -21.15
CA SER A 68 -10.85 -25.19 -21.50
C SER A 68 -9.74 -26.20 -21.78
N THR A 69 -9.60 -27.21 -20.93
CA THR A 69 -8.75 -28.38 -21.19
C THR A 69 -9.39 -29.34 -22.20
N SER A 70 -10.39 -28.86 -22.95
CA SER A 70 -11.13 -29.59 -23.96
C SER A 70 -11.28 -28.68 -25.19
N ASP A 71 -10.94 -29.23 -26.35
CA ASP A 71 -11.00 -28.60 -27.66
C ASP A 71 -12.44 -28.25 -28.14
N GLU A 72 -13.43 -28.17 -27.24
CA GLU A 72 -14.85 -28.02 -27.63
C GLU A 72 -15.72 -27.08 -26.76
N GLU A 73 -15.20 -26.42 -25.72
CA GLU A 73 -16.03 -25.50 -24.91
C GLU A 73 -15.76 -24.03 -25.21
N GLU A 74 -16.83 -23.33 -25.62
CA GLU A 74 -16.88 -21.87 -25.65
C GLU A 74 -16.39 -21.30 -24.33
N GLY A 75 -15.60 -20.25 -24.43
CA GLY A 75 -15.00 -19.69 -23.26
C GLY A 75 -15.93 -19.13 -22.22
N THR A 76 -15.67 -19.49 -20.97
CA THR A 76 -16.38 -18.89 -19.85
C THR A 76 -15.97 -17.43 -19.65
N PHE A 77 -16.89 -16.51 -19.91
CA PHE A 77 -16.70 -15.08 -19.65
C PHE A 77 -16.70 -14.77 -18.16
N VAL A 78 -15.87 -13.82 -17.71
CA VAL A 78 -15.70 -13.53 -16.29
C VAL A 78 -15.68 -12.04 -15.95
N TYR A 79 -16.03 -11.73 -14.70
CA TYR A 79 -15.66 -10.52 -13.99
C TYR A 79 -14.43 -10.76 -13.13
N ASP A 80 -13.56 -9.76 -13.11
CA ASP A 80 -12.43 -9.69 -12.17
C ASP A 80 -12.87 -9.00 -10.88
N PHE A 81 -12.48 -9.59 -9.75
CA PHE A 81 -12.67 -9.06 -8.41
C PHE A 81 -11.32 -8.94 -7.72
N ILE A 82 -11.15 -7.91 -6.89
CA ILE A 82 -9.94 -7.71 -6.10
C ILE A 82 -10.28 -7.48 -4.63
N GLY A 83 -9.45 -8.03 -3.75
CA GLY A 83 -9.58 -7.93 -2.31
C GLY A 83 -8.26 -7.62 -1.64
N LEU A 84 -8.28 -7.16 -0.39
CA LEU A 84 -7.06 -7.12 0.43
C LEU A 84 -6.60 -8.57 0.70
N SER A 85 -5.29 -8.84 0.68
CA SER A 85 -4.76 -10.20 0.96
C SER A 85 -5.30 -10.76 2.28
N ARG A 86 -5.79 -12.02 2.27
CA ARG A 86 -6.28 -12.69 3.50
C ARG A 86 -5.20 -12.85 4.55
N SER A 87 -3.92 -12.73 4.19
CA SER A 87 -2.82 -12.69 5.15
C SER A 87 -3.04 -11.63 6.24
N PHE A 88 -3.68 -10.50 5.90
CA PHE A 88 -4.03 -9.46 6.88
C PHE A 88 -5.10 -9.89 7.89
N ASN A 89 -5.89 -10.93 7.62
CA ASN A 89 -6.89 -11.43 8.58
C ASN A 89 -6.24 -11.80 9.91
N ARG A 90 -5.03 -12.38 9.88
CA ARG A 90 -4.32 -12.72 11.10
C ARG A 90 -4.03 -11.50 11.98
N TRP A 91 -3.67 -10.37 11.36
CA TRP A 91 -3.50 -9.11 12.09
C TRP A 91 -4.83 -8.63 12.67
N PHE A 92 -5.88 -8.61 11.84
CA PHE A 92 -7.21 -8.18 12.28
C PHE A 92 -7.75 -9.05 13.43
N ASP A 93 -7.62 -10.36 13.32
CA ASP A 93 -8.05 -11.33 14.33
C ASP A 93 -7.24 -11.16 15.62
N ARG A 94 -5.91 -10.99 15.52
CA ARG A 94 -5.05 -10.75 16.69
C ARG A 94 -5.45 -9.47 17.42
N VAL A 95 -5.65 -8.37 16.70
CA VAL A 95 -6.07 -7.09 17.27
C VAL A 95 -7.47 -7.17 17.86
N ALA A 96 -8.40 -7.90 17.25
CA ALA A 96 -9.78 -8.01 17.72
C ALA A 96 -9.95 -8.96 18.93
N LEU A 97 -9.19 -10.06 18.97
CA LEU A 97 -9.37 -11.13 19.95
C LEU A 97 -8.41 -11.05 21.14
N ASP A 98 -7.20 -10.48 20.96
CA ASP A 98 -6.17 -10.37 22.00
C ASP A 98 -5.32 -9.09 21.84
N SER A 99 -6.00 -7.94 21.85
CA SER A 99 -5.36 -6.62 21.77
C SER A 99 -4.36 -6.39 22.91
N SER A 100 -4.74 -6.74 24.14
CA SER A 100 -3.91 -6.53 25.33
C SER A 100 -2.65 -7.38 25.31
N GLY A 101 -2.75 -8.66 24.97
CA GLY A 101 -1.58 -9.54 24.86
C GLY A 101 -0.65 -9.10 23.74
N LEU A 102 -1.18 -8.74 22.57
CA LEU A 102 -0.38 -8.22 21.47
C LEU A 102 0.32 -6.90 21.85
N LEU A 103 -0.37 -5.99 22.54
CA LEU A 103 0.22 -4.73 23.00
C LEU A 103 1.38 -4.98 23.96
N GLU A 104 1.19 -5.85 24.95
CA GLU A 104 2.25 -6.23 25.89
C GLU A 104 3.47 -6.82 25.17
N GLU A 105 3.25 -7.69 24.18
CA GLU A 105 4.33 -8.26 23.36
C GLU A 105 5.09 -7.19 22.56
N ILE A 106 4.38 -6.22 21.96
CA ILE A 106 4.99 -5.10 21.23
C ILE A 106 5.80 -4.23 22.18
N GLU A 107 5.22 -3.79 23.30
CA GLU A 107 5.87 -2.92 24.27
C GLU A 107 7.08 -3.59 24.91
N LYS A 108 6.99 -4.89 25.22
CA LYS A 108 8.11 -5.70 25.67
C LYS A 108 9.22 -5.75 24.64
N HIS A 109 8.90 -5.95 23.36
CA HIS A 109 9.90 -5.94 22.28
C HIS A 109 10.59 -4.57 22.17
N ILE A 110 9.82 -3.49 22.22
CA ILE A 110 10.32 -2.11 22.20
C ILE A 110 11.22 -1.82 23.40
N GLY A 111 10.86 -2.32 24.59
CA GLY A 111 11.65 -2.18 25.82
C GLY A 111 13.08 -2.71 25.74
N TYR A 112 13.34 -3.69 24.86
CA TYR A 112 14.69 -4.22 24.61
C TYR A 112 15.49 -3.44 23.55
N THR A 113 14.91 -2.39 22.95
CA THR A 113 15.59 -1.59 21.94
C THR A 113 16.36 -0.43 22.57
N LYS A 114 17.47 -0.03 21.93
CA LYS A 114 18.35 1.06 22.40
C LYS A 114 17.64 2.42 22.59
N ASN A 115 16.47 2.60 21.99
CA ASN A 115 15.70 3.84 22.01
C ASN A 115 14.29 3.64 22.63
N ALA A 116 14.13 2.68 23.54
CA ALA A 116 12.83 2.34 24.13
C ALA A 116 12.09 3.55 24.72
N GLU A 117 12.81 4.45 25.40
CA GLU A 117 12.23 5.65 26.04
C GLU A 117 11.54 6.60 25.07
N THR A 118 11.95 6.66 23.79
CA THR A 118 11.28 7.53 22.80
C THR A 118 10.09 6.86 22.12
N MET A 119 9.89 5.57 22.39
CA MET A 119 8.81 4.76 21.84
C MET A 119 7.90 4.21 22.95
N SER A 120 7.99 4.76 24.15
CA SER A 120 7.08 4.41 25.25
C SER A 120 5.74 5.10 25.10
N ASP A 121 4.73 4.52 25.77
CA ASP A 121 3.42 5.14 25.99
C ASP A 121 2.60 5.39 24.72
N PHE A 122 2.88 4.73 23.60
CA PHE A 122 2.05 4.83 22.39
C PHE A 122 0.73 4.06 22.53
N GLY A 123 0.65 3.09 23.45
CA GLY A 123 -0.56 2.35 23.77
C GLY A 123 -1.21 1.71 22.55
N GLU A 124 -2.54 1.81 22.44
CA GLU A 124 -3.32 1.20 21.36
C GLU A 124 -2.94 1.68 19.94
N GLU A 125 -2.21 2.79 19.80
CA GLU A 125 -1.70 3.23 18.49
C GLU A 125 -0.82 2.14 17.84
N TRP A 126 -0.11 1.32 18.64
CA TRP A 126 0.67 0.17 18.17
C TRP A 126 -0.17 -0.91 17.46
N LEU A 127 -1.46 -0.98 17.79
CA LEU A 127 -2.39 -1.98 17.25
C LEU A 127 -3.10 -1.48 15.99
N SER A 128 -2.87 -0.23 15.60
CA SER A 128 -3.47 0.38 14.42
C SER A 128 -2.46 0.47 13.28
N ILE A 129 -2.88 0.22 12.03
CA ILE A 129 -2.04 0.50 10.87
C ILE A 129 -2.45 1.87 10.34
N ASN A 130 -1.48 2.76 10.15
CA ASN A 130 -1.73 4.01 9.42
C ASN A 130 -1.91 3.72 7.92
N TRP A 131 -3.09 3.23 7.54
CA TRP A 131 -3.42 2.85 6.17
C TRP A 131 -3.26 4.00 5.19
N SER A 132 -3.44 5.24 5.61
CA SER A 132 -3.22 6.38 4.73
C SER A 132 -1.75 6.51 4.34
N ILE A 133 -0.84 6.50 5.30
CA ILE A 133 0.59 6.60 5.02
C ILE A 133 1.09 5.34 4.32
N PHE A 134 0.59 4.17 4.72
CA PHE A 134 0.94 2.91 4.06
C PHE A 134 0.49 2.90 2.59
N GLY A 135 -0.72 3.38 2.31
CA GLY A 135 -1.23 3.59 0.96
C GLY A 135 -0.33 4.50 0.13
N ARG A 136 0.10 5.65 0.67
CA ARG A 136 1.04 6.55 -0.02
C ARG A 136 2.36 5.86 -0.34
N ALA A 137 2.93 5.12 0.60
CA ALA A 137 4.15 4.35 0.40
C ALA A 137 3.99 3.30 -0.72
N VAL A 138 2.88 2.55 -0.71
CA VAL A 138 2.54 1.58 -1.76
C VAL A 138 2.36 2.27 -3.11
N GLY A 139 1.61 3.37 -3.19
CA GLY A 139 1.36 4.10 -4.44
C GLY A 139 2.65 4.65 -5.06
N SER A 140 3.55 5.18 -4.23
CA SER A 140 4.88 5.64 -4.68
C SER A 140 5.75 4.47 -5.15
N ALA A 141 5.77 3.37 -4.41
CA ALA A 141 6.49 2.16 -4.78
C ALA A 141 6.00 1.58 -6.12
N ILE A 142 4.68 1.54 -6.36
CA ILE A 142 4.09 1.12 -7.64
C ILE A 142 4.58 2.01 -8.76
N ALA A 143 4.51 3.34 -8.61
CA ALA A 143 4.93 4.28 -9.66
C ALA A 143 6.40 4.08 -10.06
N ASN A 144 7.28 3.86 -9.09
CA ASN A 144 8.70 3.61 -9.35
C ASN A 144 8.94 2.21 -9.94
N GLU A 145 8.27 1.20 -9.40
CA GLU A 145 8.39 -0.19 -9.86
C GLU A 145 7.89 -0.35 -11.29
N GLY A 146 6.77 0.26 -11.66
CA GLY A 146 6.29 0.21 -13.04
C GLY A 146 7.22 0.94 -14.02
N LYS A 147 7.90 2.02 -13.61
CA LYS A 147 8.96 2.60 -14.46
C LYS A 147 10.12 1.62 -14.64
N ARG A 148 10.57 0.99 -13.55
CA ARG A 148 11.65 -0.01 -13.57
C ARG A 148 11.31 -1.19 -14.47
N GLN A 149 10.06 -1.67 -14.41
CA GLN A 149 9.53 -2.73 -15.28
C GLN A 149 9.17 -2.26 -16.69
N LYS A 150 9.43 -0.99 -17.04
CA LYS A 150 9.11 -0.36 -18.34
C LYS A 150 7.61 -0.38 -18.69
N PHE A 151 6.76 -0.43 -17.68
CA PHE A 151 5.31 -0.32 -17.81
C PHE A 151 4.87 1.10 -18.17
N TRP A 152 5.64 2.10 -17.79
CA TRP A 152 5.41 3.50 -18.15
C TRP A 152 6.72 4.29 -18.05
N PRO A 153 6.83 5.43 -18.74
CA PRO A 153 8.08 6.18 -18.80
C PRO A 153 8.39 7.01 -17.54
N ALA A 154 7.38 7.36 -16.74
CA ALA A 154 7.51 8.31 -15.63
C ALA A 154 7.52 7.64 -14.24
N SER A 155 8.37 8.11 -13.33
CA SER A 155 8.43 7.67 -11.93
C SER A 155 7.89 8.73 -10.98
N GLY A 156 7.76 8.39 -9.70
CA GLY A 156 7.56 9.36 -8.64
C GLY A 156 8.85 10.07 -8.25
N ALA A 157 8.78 11.38 -7.99
CA ALA A 157 9.90 12.11 -7.38
C ALA A 157 9.97 11.92 -5.85
N ASP A 158 8.88 11.44 -5.22
CA ASP A 158 8.76 11.36 -3.76
C ASP A 158 9.84 10.48 -3.12
N ALA A 159 10.21 9.37 -3.74
CA ALA A 159 11.25 8.48 -3.23
C ALA A 159 12.61 9.17 -3.15
N ARG A 160 12.96 9.91 -4.20
CA ARG A 160 14.17 10.72 -4.27
C ARG A 160 14.16 11.83 -3.22
N MET A 161 13.03 12.56 -3.12
CA MET A 161 12.87 13.65 -2.14
C MET A 161 12.97 13.14 -0.71
N SER A 162 12.29 12.03 -0.39
CA SER A 162 12.35 11.41 0.93
C SER A 162 13.78 10.95 1.25
N ASN A 163 14.49 10.32 0.32
CA ASN A 163 15.86 9.90 0.58
C ASN A 163 16.81 11.09 0.76
N ARG A 164 16.67 12.14 -0.05
CA ARG A 164 17.44 13.38 0.10
C ARG A 164 17.18 14.02 1.46
N PHE A 165 15.92 14.12 1.88
CA PHE A 165 15.57 14.64 3.20
C PHE A 165 16.30 13.89 4.32
N TRP A 166 16.29 12.56 4.27
CA TRP A 166 16.97 11.77 5.29
C TRP A 166 18.50 11.88 5.24
N MET A 167 19.09 12.12 4.07
CA MET A 167 20.53 12.39 3.94
C MET A 167 20.90 13.72 4.58
N GLU A 168 20.21 14.80 4.18
CA GLU A 168 20.41 16.15 4.71
C GLU A 168 20.20 16.21 6.23
N MET A 169 19.14 15.54 6.73
CA MET A 169 18.89 15.43 8.17
C MET A 169 20.03 14.68 8.88
N SER A 170 20.58 13.62 8.25
CA SER A 170 21.67 12.83 8.83
C SER A 170 22.95 13.63 8.99
N GLU A 171 23.23 14.57 8.08
CA GLU A 171 24.41 15.45 8.15
C GLU A 171 24.30 16.49 9.27
N LYS A 172 23.07 16.90 9.61
CA LYS A 172 22.78 17.86 10.69
C LYS A 172 22.59 17.22 12.06
N ASN A 173 22.67 15.89 12.15
CA ASN A 173 22.45 15.16 13.40
C ASN A 173 23.57 15.43 14.42
N ARG A 174 23.15 15.71 15.65
CA ARG A 174 24.00 15.80 16.85
C ARG A 174 23.68 14.63 17.77
N LYS A 175 24.70 14.08 18.45
CA LYS A 175 24.48 13.05 19.48
C LYS A 175 23.93 13.70 20.75
N GLY A 176 22.77 13.25 21.18
CA GLY A 176 22.16 13.64 22.45
C GLY A 176 22.73 12.87 23.65
N PRO A 177 22.40 13.32 24.89
CA PRO A 177 22.86 12.70 26.14
C PRO A 177 22.49 11.22 26.29
N SER A 178 21.37 10.79 25.70
CA SER A 178 20.89 9.40 25.67
C SER A 178 21.41 8.60 24.47
N GLY A 179 22.33 9.17 23.67
CA GLY A 179 22.83 8.55 22.45
C GLY A 179 21.85 8.61 21.26
N ILE A 180 20.71 9.30 21.43
CA ILE A 180 19.73 9.57 20.37
C ILE A 180 20.23 10.74 19.52
N ASN A 181 20.23 10.54 18.21
CA ASN A 181 20.54 11.61 17.28
C ASN A 181 19.37 12.59 17.16
N TYR A 182 19.68 13.88 17.23
CA TYR A 182 18.69 14.94 17.11
C TYR A 182 19.23 16.08 16.24
N VAL A 183 18.31 16.88 15.72
CA VAL A 183 18.55 18.14 15.01
C VAL A 183 18.02 19.28 15.88
N SER A 184 18.81 20.35 16.00
CA SER A 184 18.42 21.56 16.74
C SER A 184 17.26 22.29 16.05
N SER A 185 16.56 23.18 16.75
CA SER A 185 15.49 23.96 16.11
C SER A 185 15.99 24.86 14.98
N GLU A 186 17.21 25.39 15.07
CA GLU A 186 17.81 26.22 14.02
C GLU A 186 18.12 25.37 12.78
N ASP A 187 18.81 24.24 12.96
CA ASP A 187 19.13 23.30 11.89
C ASP A 187 17.87 22.74 11.22
N TRP A 188 16.83 22.48 12.02
CA TRP A 188 15.52 22.03 11.53
C TRP A 188 14.85 23.09 10.65
N ASN A 189 14.84 24.35 11.08
CA ASN A 189 14.25 25.43 10.30
C ASN A 189 14.98 25.62 8.97
N GLY A 190 16.32 25.60 8.98
CA GLY A 190 17.11 25.66 7.74
C GLY A 190 16.86 24.46 6.81
N LEU A 191 16.67 23.26 7.36
CA LEU A 191 16.28 22.07 6.60
C LEU A 191 14.91 22.24 5.95
N VAL A 192 13.91 22.73 6.69
CA VAL A 192 12.56 22.97 6.19
C VAL A 192 12.55 24.04 5.09
N GLU A 193 13.28 25.14 5.27
CA GLU A 193 13.41 26.20 4.26
C GLU A 193 14.04 25.66 2.97
N TYR A 194 15.15 24.93 3.08
CA TYR A 194 15.80 24.29 1.94
C TYR A 194 14.81 23.42 1.14
N PHE A 195 14.02 22.57 1.81
CA PHE A 195 13.08 21.71 1.10
C PHE A 195 11.87 22.45 0.51
N ARG A 196 11.43 23.55 1.14
CA ARG A 196 10.34 24.39 0.64
C ARG A 196 10.71 25.04 -0.69
N GLU A 197 11.96 25.44 -0.86
CA GLU A 197 12.48 25.92 -2.16
C GLU A 197 12.41 24.84 -3.25
N TRP A 198 12.40 23.57 -2.87
CA TRP A 198 12.23 22.41 -3.75
C TRP A 198 10.78 21.89 -3.80
N ASP A 199 9.81 22.73 -3.41
CA ASP A 199 8.37 22.43 -3.46
C ASP A 199 7.99 21.18 -2.62
N PHE A 200 8.67 21.02 -1.47
CA PHE A 200 8.40 19.99 -0.47
C PHE A 200 8.38 20.60 0.93
N ASP A 201 7.35 20.34 1.73
CA ASP A 201 7.28 20.82 3.13
C ASP A 201 7.38 19.65 4.11
N PRO A 202 8.57 19.40 4.70
CA PRO A 202 8.76 18.34 5.69
C PRO A 202 7.86 18.49 6.92
N SER A 203 7.56 19.73 7.33
CA SER A 203 6.73 20.00 8.51
C SER A 203 5.27 19.62 8.24
N ALA A 204 4.79 19.85 7.02
CA ALA A 204 3.46 19.40 6.61
C ALA A 204 3.37 17.86 6.59
N GLU A 205 4.41 17.16 6.14
CA GLU A 205 4.42 15.68 6.15
C GLU A 205 4.44 15.11 7.57
N ILE A 206 5.24 15.70 8.48
CA ILE A 206 5.21 15.30 9.90
C ILE A 206 3.81 15.48 10.48
N SER A 207 3.18 16.61 10.20
CA SER A 207 1.85 16.93 10.74
C SER A 207 0.78 15.92 10.29
N ARG A 208 0.91 15.35 9.08
CA ARG A 208 -0.02 14.32 8.57
C ARG A 208 0.09 12.99 9.30
N SER A 209 1.27 12.67 9.82
CA SER A 209 1.51 11.43 10.58
C SER A 209 1.48 11.64 12.10
N ALA A 210 1.37 12.90 12.56
CA ALA A 210 1.42 13.25 13.99
C ALA A 210 0.30 12.61 14.82
N GLY A 211 -0.85 12.29 14.20
CA GLY A 211 -1.96 11.58 14.84
C GLY A 211 -1.75 10.07 14.99
N HIS A 212 -0.60 9.53 14.59
CA HIS A 212 -0.25 8.12 14.72
C HIS A 212 1.26 7.97 14.96
N ARG A 213 1.66 8.03 16.24
CA ARG A 213 3.04 8.12 16.70
C ARG A 213 3.95 6.99 16.24
N PRO A 214 3.54 5.70 16.20
CA PRO A 214 4.39 4.63 15.65
C PRO A 214 4.84 4.88 14.21
N SER A 215 4.04 5.61 13.43
CA SER A 215 4.30 5.95 12.02
C SER A 215 4.69 7.40 11.79
N ALA A 216 4.87 8.19 12.85
CA ALA A 216 5.35 9.55 12.72
C ALA A 216 6.84 9.54 12.33
N PRO A 217 7.26 10.28 11.29
CA PRO A 217 8.64 10.23 10.81
C PRO A 217 9.64 10.85 11.80
N ILE A 218 9.21 11.92 12.49
CA ILE A 218 10.02 12.73 13.38
C ILE A 218 9.30 12.87 14.72
N PHE A 219 10.05 12.76 15.81
CA PHE A 219 9.59 13.10 17.14
C PHE A 219 10.13 14.47 17.54
N LYS A 220 9.25 15.32 18.06
CA LYS A 220 9.59 16.65 18.57
C LYS A 220 9.70 16.57 20.10
N GLY A 221 10.88 16.86 20.62
CA GLY A 221 11.15 16.95 22.06
C GLY A 221 11.54 18.37 22.47
N GLY A 222 11.80 18.55 23.77
CA GLY A 222 12.36 19.77 24.35
C GLY A 222 13.72 19.50 24.97
N SER A 223 14.61 20.49 24.91
CA SER A 223 15.88 20.55 25.62
C SER A 223 16.03 21.90 26.32
N SER A 224 17.07 22.06 27.14
CA SER A 224 17.45 23.34 27.76
C SER A 224 17.74 24.46 26.74
N GLU A 225 18.01 24.10 25.48
CA GLU A 225 18.35 25.01 24.39
C GLU A 225 17.18 25.21 23.40
N GLY A 226 16.02 24.59 23.66
CA GLY A 226 14.82 24.73 22.84
C GLY A 226 14.31 23.41 22.26
N ALA A 227 13.54 23.47 21.18
CA ALA A 227 12.98 22.28 20.55
C ALA A 227 14.07 21.45 19.85
N VAL A 228 13.94 20.12 19.94
CA VAL A 228 14.81 19.17 19.25
C VAL A 228 13.98 18.18 18.44
N TYR A 229 14.53 17.74 17.31
CA TYR A 229 13.84 16.88 16.36
C TYR A 229 14.64 15.60 16.15
N SER A 230 14.08 14.45 16.47
CA SER A 230 14.74 13.15 16.31
C SER A 230 14.02 12.28 15.30
N MET A 231 14.78 11.50 14.53
CA MET A 231 14.21 10.51 13.63
C MET A 231 13.51 9.42 14.45
N ASN A 232 12.33 8.99 14.02
CA ASN A 232 11.69 7.82 14.60
C ASN A 232 12.63 6.59 14.50
N PRO A 233 12.92 5.88 15.61
CA PRO A 233 13.82 4.74 15.58
C PRO A 233 13.40 3.62 14.62
N LEU A 234 12.11 3.44 14.36
CA LEU A 234 11.61 2.47 13.37
C LEU A 234 11.88 2.93 11.93
N ALA A 235 11.82 4.24 11.67
CA ALA A 235 12.24 4.81 10.39
C ALA A 235 13.75 4.63 10.18
N GLU A 236 14.56 4.84 11.22
CA GLU A 236 16.01 4.63 11.19
C GLU A 236 16.35 3.14 10.94
N ALA A 237 15.67 2.23 11.66
CA ALA A 237 15.85 0.79 11.48
C ALA A 237 15.45 0.33 10.07
N HIS A 238 14.33 0.85 9.54
CA HIS A 238 13.93 0.60 8.16
C HIS A 238 14.97 1.14 7.17
N ARG A 239 15.42 2.39 7.35
CA ARG A 239 16.46 3.02 6.52
C ARG A 239 17.73 2.18 6.48
N LYS A 240 18.22 1.72 7.64
CA LYS A 240 19.40 0.85 7.76
C LYS A 240 19.22 -0.48 7.02
N ARG A 241 18.06 -1.14 7.14
CA ARG A 241 17.74 -2.35 6.39
C ARG A 241 17.78 -2.11 4.89
N THR A 242 17.24 -0.99 4.43
CA THR A 242 17.19 -0.61 3.02
C THR A 242 18.58 -0.23 2.48
N HIS A 243 19.40 0.50 3.24
CA HIS A 243 20.77 0.86 2.86
C HIS A 243 21.73 -0.33 2.85
N GLY A 244 21.64 -1.22 3.84
CA GLY A 244 22.46 -2.44 3.90
C GLY A 244 22.22 -3.36 2.69
N ARG A 245 21.02 -3.31 2.11
CA ARG A 245 20.67 -4.05 0.89
C ARG A 245 21.29 -3.45 -0.40
N PHE A 246 21.84 -2.24 -0.34
CA PHE A 246 22.34 -1.50 -1.50
C PHE A 246 23.80 -1.03 -1.38
N ARG A 247 24.65 -1.78 -0.67
CA ARG A 247 26.13 -1.62 -0.58
C ARG A 247 26.64 -0.17 -0.41
N GLY A 248 25.85 0.71 0.19
CA GLY A 248 26.24 2.08 0.50
C GLY A 248 26.24 3.06 -0.68
N ALA A 249 25.44 2.86 -1.73
CA ALA A 249 25.27 3.93 -2.72
C ALA A 249 24.73 5.19 -2.04
N LYS A 250 25.45 6.28 -2.20
CA LYS A 250 25.15 7.58 -1.59
C LYS A 250 24.37 8.51 -2.54
N ASP A 251 24.01 8.04 -3.74
CA ASP A 251 23.31 8.85 -4.74
C ASP A 251 21.78 8.70 -4.60
N PRO A 252 21.04 9.78 -4.28
CA PRO A 252 19.58 9.79 -4.28
C PRO A 252 18.93 9.35 -5.59
N GLU A 253 19.57 9.61 -6.74
CA GLU A 253 19.04 9.21 -8.05
C GLU A 253 19.12 7.69 -8.25
N GLU A 254 20.25 7.08 -7.89
CA GLU A 254 20.43 5.64 -7.96
C GLU A 254 19.47 4.91 -6.99
N PHE A 255 19.30 5.44 -5.77
CA PHE A 255 18.34 4.91 -4.80
C PHE A 255 16.89 4.98 -5.32
N ALA A 256 16.51 6.07 -5.98
CA ALA A 256 15.16 6.24 -6.50
C ALA A 256 14.78 5.20 -7.57
N LEU A 257 15.76 4.68 -8.32
CA LEU A 257 15.54 3.61 -9.31
C LEU A 257 15.10 2.29 -8.67
N PHE A 258 15.62 1.98 -7.48
CA PHE A 258 15.35 0.74 -6.76
C PHE A 258 14.34 0.87 -5.62
N HIS A 259 13.86 2.09 -5.34
CA HIS A 259 12.93 2.36 -4.25
C HIS A 259 11.69 1.46 -4.28
N GLY A 260 11.08 1.28 -5.46
CA GLY A 260 9.89 0.42 -5.61
C GLY A 260 10.17 -1.03 -5.21
N GLU A 261 11.19 -1.63 -5.80
CA GLU A 261 11.64 -3.00 -5.50
C GLU A 261 11.98 -3.18 -4.01
N LEU A 262 12.74 -2.24 -3.43
CA LEU A 262 13.14 -2.28 -2.03
C LEU A 262 11.95 -2.17 -1.07
N THR A 263 11.01 -1.30 -1.40
CA THR A 263 9.76 -1.12 -0.64
C THR A 263 8.92 -2.38 -0.70
N PHE A 264 8.72 -2.97 -1.88
CA PHE A 264 7.98 -4.23 -2.01
C PHE A 264 8.69 -5.41 -1.36
N LYS A 265 10.02 -5.42 -1.32
CA LYS A 265 10.76 -6.41 -0.54
C LYS A 265 10.48 -6.25 0.95
N ALA A 266 10.53 -5.03 1.49
CA ALA A 266 10.21 -4.79 2.90
C ALA A 266 8.76 -5.15 3.24
N ILE A 267 7.81 -4.86 2.34
CA ILE A 267 6.40 -5.26 2.48
C ILE A 267 6.29 -6.79 2.51
N ARG A 268 6.93 -7.51 1.57
CA ARG A 268 6.93 -8.98 1.56
C ARG A 268 7.54 -9.57 2.83
N ASP A 269 8.62 -8.98 3.34
CA ASP A 269 9.22 -9.40 4.61
C ASP A 269 8.21 -9.25 5.77
N ALA A 270 7.44 -8.17 5.79
CA ALA A 270 6.38 -7.95 6.78
C ALA A 270 5.22 -8.95 6.60
N MET A 271 4.74 -9.16 5.37
CA MET A 271 3.67 -10.11 5.08
C MET A 271 4.06 -11.55 5.43
N ASN A 272 5.32 -11.92 5.19
CA ASN A 272 5.86 -13.23 5.60
C ASN A 272 5.92 -13.37 7.13
N ALA A 273 6.33 -12.32 7.84
CA ALA A 273 6.28 -12.30 9.31
C ALA A 273 4.85 -12.54 9.79
N LEU A 274 3.87 -11.88 9.17
CA LEU A 274 2.46 -12.09 9.50
C LEU A 274 2.03 -13.54 9.25
N LYS A 275 2.33 -14.12 8.08
CA LYS A 275 2.01 -15.53 7.77
C LYS A 275 2.60 -16.52 8.77
N ASN A 276 3.79 -16.22 9.30
CA ASN A 276 4.50 -17.06 10.25
C ASN A 276 4.04 -16.87 11.71
N GLY A 277 3.10 -15.96 11.98
CA GLY A 277 2.71 -15.64 13.36
C GLY A 277 3.71 -14.81 14.12
N GLU A 278 4.40 -13.92 13.42
CA GLU A 278 5.26 -12.90 14.00
C GLU A 278 4.56 -11.53 13.88
N GLU A 279 3.38 -11.36 14.48
CA GLU A 279 2.53 -10.16 14.39
C GLU A 279 3.26 -8.89 14.87
N VAL A 280 4.04 -9.00 15.96
CA VAL A 280 4.89 -7.91 16.48
C VAL A 280 5.86 -7.43 15.41
N LYS A 281 6.56 -8.35 14.75
CA LYS A 281 7.55 -8.04 13.71
C LYS A 281 6.89 -7.42 12.48
N PHE A 282 5.71 -7.93 12.10
CA PHE A 282 4.88 -7.32 11.06
C PHE A 282 4.55 -5.85 11.41
N ALA A 283 4.02 -5.59 12.61
CA ALA A 283 3.66 -4.23 13.05
C ALA A 283 4.85 -3.28 12.99
N LEU A 284 5.98 -3.66 13.59
CA LEU A 284 7.20 -2.84 13.60
C LEU A 284 7.76 -2.58 12.20
N PHE A 285 7.65 -3.53 11.27
CA PHE A 285 8.07 -3.34 9.89
C PHE A 285 7.16 -2.37 9.14
N ILE A 286 5.83 -2.49 9.28
CA ILE A 286 4.87 -1.59 8.64
C ILE A 286 4.96 -0.18 9.23
N HIS A 287 5.06 -0.04 10.55
CA HIS A 287 5.26 1.26 11.20
C HIS A 287 6.55 1.93 10.76
N GLY A 288 7.66 1.19 10.73
CA GLY A 288 8.95 1.72 10.26
C GLY A 288 8.95 2.09 8.78
N LEU A 289 8.26 1.30 7.94
CA LEU A 289 8.04 1.66 6.52
C LEU A 289 7.28 2.99 6.43
N CYS A 290 6.16 3.12 7.15
CA CYS A 290 5.34 4.34 7.13
C CYS A 290 6.11 5.55 7.64
N ALA A 291 6.80 5.41 8.78
CA ALA A 291 7.61 6.47 9.36
C ALA A 291 8.78 6.89 8.47
N HIS A 292 9.34 5.99 7.66
CA HIS A 292 10.40 6.34 6.72
C HIS A 292 9.89 7.11 5.48
N HIS A 293 8.61 7.00 5.12
CA HIS A 293 8.08 7.57 3.88
C HIS A 293 7.58 9.01 4.06
N MET A 294 8.48 9.98 3.90
CA MET A 294 8.13 11.41 3.87
C MET A 294 7.83 11.88 2.45
N MET A 295 6.55 11.91 2.07
CA MET A 295 6.15 12.07 0.66
C MET A 295 5.00 13.06 0.47
N ARG A 296 5.19 14.05 -0.43
CA ARG A 296 4.15 14.98 -0.88
C ARG A 296 2.99 14.24 -1.58
N THR A 297 3.36 13.15 -2.24
CA THR A 297 2.53 12.23 -3.04
C THR A 297 1.81 12.92 -4.20
N SER A 298 2.16 12.59 -5.44
CA SER A 298 1.40 13.08 -6.60
C SER A 298 -0.03 12.54 -6.60
N ILE A 299 -0.99 13.30 -7.15
CA ILE A 299 -2.42 12.90 -7.24
C ILE A 299 -2.57 11.48 -7.81
N THR A 300 -1.75 11.14 -8.79
CA THR A 300 -1.83 9.84 -9.47
C THR A 300 -1.37 8.67 -8.59
N GLN A 301 -0.31 8.85 -7.79
CA GLN A 301 0.11 7.85 -6.80
C GLN A 301 -0.89 7.74 -5.64
N GLN A 302 -1.49 8.87 -5.23
CA GLN A 302 -2.56 8.86 -4.23
C GLN A 302 -3.75 8.04 -4.75
N LYS A 303 -4.12 8.15 -6.03
CA LYS A 303 -5.17 7.29 -6.61
C LYS A 303 -4.88 5.80 -6.44
N ILE A 304 -3.68 5.36 -6.79
CA ILE A 304 -3.31 3.94 -6.66
C ILE A 304 -3.21 3.52 -5.17
N GLY A 305 -2.49 4.29 -4.37
CA GLY A 305 -2.19 3.93 -2.99
C GLY A 305 -3.37 4.12 -2.02
N MET A 306 -3.97 5.30 -2.05
CA MET A 306 -5.09 5.67 -1.17
C MET A 306 -6.41 5.13 -1.69
N HIS A 307 -6.78 5.46 -2.94
CA HIS A 307 -8.12 5.19 -3.43
C HIS A 307 -8.35 3.74 -3.84
N LEU A 308 -7.28 2.99 -4.15
CA LEU A 308 -7.33 1.54 -4.37
C LEU A 308 -6.93 0.78 -3.10
N PHE A 309 -5.63 0.75 -2.75
CA PHE A 309 -5.15 -0.18 -1.73
C PHE A 309 -5.71 0.14 -0.33
N SER A 310 -5.64 1.39 0.11
CA SER A 310 -6.17 1.76 1.44
C SER A 310 -7.69 1.60 1.51
N ASN A 311 -8.40 1.84 0.41
CA ASN A 311 -9.85 1.64 0.34
C ASN A 311 -10.23 0.17 0.49
N LEU A 312 -9.46 -0.77 -0.09
CA LEU A 312 -9.65 -2.21 0.16
C LEU A 312 -9.49 -2.54 1.65
N ALA A 313 -8.48 -1.98 2.32
CA ALA A 313 -8.28 -2.17 3.75
C ALA A 313 -9.43 -1.60 4.59
N MET A 314 -9.87 -0.36 4.30
CA MET A 314 -10.99 0.25 5.00
C MET A 314 -12.32 -0.49 4.76
N ARG A 315 -12.54 -1.01 3.55
CA ARG A 315 -13.69 -1.85 3.20
C ARG A 315 -13.69 -3.15 4.00
N ARG A 316 -12.53 -3.79 4.11
CA ARG A 316 -12.35 -5.02 4.90
C ARG A 316 -12.62 -4.77 6.38
N MET A 317 -11.99 -3.75 6.96
CA MET A 317 -12.10 -3.45 8.39
C MET A 317 -13.49 -2.95 8.81
N MET A 318 -14.07 -2.01 8.05
CA MET A 318 -15.30 -1.33 8.47
C MET A 318 -16.57 -2.05 8.03
N ARG A 319 -16.51 -2.82 6.94
CA ARG A 319 -17.70 -3.42 6.29
C ARG A 319 -17.57 -4.92 6.04
N GLY A 320 -16.45 -5.54 6.38
CA GLY A 320 -16.21 -6.97 6.12
C GLY A 320 -16.21 -7.34 4.63
N VAL A 321 -16.11 -6.37 3.72
CA VAL A 321 -16.08 -6.62 2.27
C VAL A 321 -14.74 -7.24 1.92
N GLU A 322 -14.75 -8.48 1.43
CA GLU A 322 -13.50 -9.19 1.12
C GLU A 322 -12.97 -8.83 -0.27
N ALA A 323 -13.85 -8.74 -1.28
CA ALA A 323 -13.46 -8.36 -2.62
C ALA A 323 -14.54 -7.52 -3.31
N VAL A 324 -14.12 -6.72 -4.29
CA VAL A 324 -14.98 -5.82 -5.09
C VAL A 324 -14.72 -5.99 -6.59
N PRO A 325 -15.71 -5.73 -7.45
CA PRO A 325 -15.52 -5.80 -8.90
C PRO A 325 -14.47 -4.79 -9.38
N VAL A 326 -13.46 -5.26 -10.12
CA VAL A 326 -12.45 -4.38 -10.74
C VAL A 326 -13.06 -3.31 -11.65
N PRO A 327 -14.12 -3.57 -12.45
CA PRO A 327 -14.76 -2.52 -13.25
C PRO A 327 -15.27 -1.32 -12.43
N ASP A 328 -15.74 -1.54 -11.19
CA ASP A 328 -16.21 -0.48 -10.32
C ASP A 328 -15.04 0.36 -9.80
N VAL A 329 -13.98 -0.33 -9.35
CA VAL A 329 -12.75 0.32 -8.87
C VAL A 329 -12.08 1.12 -9.99
N ALA A 330 -11.96 0.55 -11.18
CA ALA A 330 -11.35 1.21 -12.33
C ALA A 330 -12.11 2.48 -12.74
N GLN A 331 -13.44 2.47 -12.65
CA GLN A 331 -14.26 3.66 -12.88
C GLN A 331 -14.10 4.71 -11.77
N GLU A 332 -13.97 4.30 -10.52
CA GLU A 332 -13.76 5.20 -9.38
C GLU A 332 -12.39 5.90 -9.47
N LEU A 333 -11.32 5.14 -9.73
CA LEU A 333 -9.94 5.63 -9.71
C LEU A 333 -9.65 6.71 -10.74
N ALA A 334 -10.11 6.52 -11.99
CA ALA A 334 -9.88 7.50 -13.06
C ALA A 334 -8.40 7.88 -13.23
N SER A 335 -7.50 6.91 -13.09
CA SER A 335 -6.06 7.10 -13.23
C SER A 335 -5.62 6.99 -14.69
N GLY A 336 -4.50 7.64 -15.02
CA GLY A 336 -3.82 7.48 -16.31
C GLY A 336 -2.92 6.24 -16.40
N PHE A 337 -2.89 5.40 -15.35
CA PHE A 337 -2.12 4.15 -15.35
C PHE A 337 -2.98 2.97 -15.79
N SER A 338 -2.33 2.01 -16.44
CA SER A 338 -2.86 0.67 -16.71
C SER A 338 -3.17 -0.04 -15.38
N MET A 339 -4.45 -0.30 -15.14
CA MET A 339 -4.87 -0.95 -13.91
C MET A 339 -4.44 -2.42 -13.87
N GLY A 340 -4.34 -3.10 -15.03
CA GLY A 340 -3.84 -4.47 -15.09
C GLY A 340 -2.41 -4.61 -14.56
N ARG A 341 -1.54 -3.67 -14.92
CA ARG A 341 -0.14 -3.62 -14.44
C ARG A 341 -0.05 -3.26 -12.95
N VAL A 342 -0.90 -2.33 -12.49
CA VAL A 342 -0.99 -1.98 -11.07
C VAL A 342 -1.43 -3.19 -10.24
N LEU A 343 -2.46 -3.91 -10.70
CA LEU A 343 -2.96 -5.12 -10.04
C LEU A 343 -1.92 -6.24 -10.04
N GLN A 344 -1.18 -6.43 -11.14
CA GLN A 344 -0.08 -7.38 -11.17
C GLN A 344 0.96 -7.08 -10.09
N ILE A 345 1.42 -5.82 -9.97
CA ILE A 345 2.43 -5.45 -8.96
C ILE A 345 1.91 -5.70 -7.54
N LEU A 346 0.66 -5.31 -7.26
CA LEU A 346 0.03 -5.53 -5.95
C LEU A 346 -0.14 -7.02 -5.62
N TYR A 347 -0.55 -7.82 -6.60
CA TYR A 347 -0.74 -9.27 -6.45
C TYR A 347 0.60 -9.98 -6.23
N ASP A 348 1.62 -9.64 -7.01
CA ASP A 348 2.98 -10.22 -6.87
C ASP A 348 3.66 -9.80 -5.55
N ALA A 349 3.23 -8.68 -4.96
CA ALA A 349 3.64 -8.23 -3.64
C ALA A 349 2.81 -8.83 -2.48
N ASP A 350 1.81 -9.67 -2.78
CA ASP A 350 0.89 -10.29 -1.82
C ASP A 350 0.11 -9.26 -0.97
N LEU A 351 -0.17 -8.10 -1.55
CA LEU A 351 -0.99 -7.06 -0.92
C LEU A 351 -2.48 -7.23 -1.24
N ILE A 352 -2.80 -7.87 -2.36
CA ILE A 352 -4.17 -8.13 -2.80
C ILE A 352 -4.34 -9.58 -3.19
N GLU A 353 -5.58 -10.02 -3.20
CA GLU A 353 -6.02 -11.20 -3.93
C GLU A 353 -6.80 -10.77 -5.16
N TRP A 354 -6.74 -11.58 -6.21
CA TRP A 354 -7.41 -11.32 -7.47
C TRP A 354 -8.17 -12.57 -7.91
N TYR A 355 -9.48 -12.42 -8.04
CA TYR A 355 -10.42 -13.48 -8.38
C TYR A 355 -11.10 -13.25 -9.72
N THR A 356 -11.57 -14.35 -10.29
CA THR A 356 -12.42 -14.38 -11.47
C THR A 356 -13.71 -15.11 -11.15
N VAL A 357 -14.84 -14.54 -11.56
CA VAL A 357 -16.18 -15.10 -11.37
C VAL A 357 -16.92 -15.05 -12.71
N GLU A 358 -17.62 -16.12 -13.08
CA GLU A 358 -18.36 -16.16 -14.34
C GLU A 358 -19.42 -15.04 -14.44
N VAL A 359 -19.59 -14.48 -15.64
CA VAL A 359 -20.52 -13.37 -15.91
C VAL A 359 -21.96 -13.75 -15.53
N LYS A 360 -22.40 -14.96 -15.88
CA LYS A 360 -23.76 -15.44 -15.58
C LYS A 360 -24.06 -15.42 -14.07
N GLU A 361 -23.06 -15.75 -13.25
CA GLU A 361 -23.19 -15.83 -11.80
C GLU A 361 -23.27 -14.43 -11.18
N VAL A 362 -22.43 -13.51 -11.66
CA VAL A 362 -22.42 -12.11 -11.22
C VAL A 362 -23.69 -11.39 -11.65
N GLU A 363 -24.13 -11.55 -12.89
CA GLU A 363 -25.35 -10.92 -13.39
C GLU A 363 -26.61 -11.47 -12.71
N GLY A 364 -26.65 -12.79 -12.45
CA GLY A 364 -27.68 -13.42 -11.63
C GLY A 364 -27.74 -12.83 -10.22
N ALA A 365 -26.59 -12.71 -9.53
CA ALA A 365 -26.51 -12.10 -8.20
C ALA A 365 -26.97 -10.64 -8.21
N ILE A 366 -26.53 -9.83 -9.18
CA ILE A 366 -26.95 -8.42 -9.30
C ILE A 366 -28.46 -8.30 -9.56
N SER A 367 -29.02 -9.18 -10.38
CA SER A 367 -30.47 -9.22 -10.62
C SER A 367 -31.23 -9.47 -9.32
N ASN A 368 -30.78 -10.46 -8.53
CA ASN A 368 -31.36 -10.75 -7.22
C ASN A 368 -31.26 -9.56 -6.25
N LEU A 369 -30.11 -8.90 -6.18
CA LEU A 369 -29.91 -7.71 -5.33
C LEU A 369 -30.86 -6.55 -5.69
N LYS A 370 -31.18 -6.38 -6.98
CA LYS A 370 -32.11 -5.33 -7.42
C LYS A 370 -33.57 -5.62 -7.09
N ASN A 371 -33.90 -6.89 -6.91
CA ASN A 371 -35.25 -7.35 -6.60
C ASN A 371 -35.51 -7.48 -5.08
N ARG A 372 -34.48 -7.22 -4.26
CA ARG A 372 -34.60 -6.99 -2.81
C ARG A 372 -34.84 -5.51 -2.54
#